data_AF-A0A832M5K4-F1
#
_entry.id   AF-A0A832M5K4-F1
#
_cell.length_a   1.000
_cell.length_b   1.000
_cell.length_c   1.000
_cell.angle_alpha   90.00
_cell.angle_beta   90.00
_cell.angle_gamma   90.00
#
_symmetry.space_group_name_H-M   'P 1'
#
loop_
_entity.id
_entity.type
_entity.pdbx_description
1 polymer ?
#
loop_
_entity_poly.entity_id
_entity_poly.type
_entity_poly.pdbx_seq_one_letter_code
_entity_poly.pdbx_strand_id
1 'polypeptide(L)'
;MAHLLHLDSSPRGERSHSRRMTREFVEQWKQAHPLDTVSYRDVGRNPIPPVDEPWIAAAYTPPAQRSPELQEAIRLSDQLIDEFLAADIYVMGIPM
;
A
#
# COMPACT_ATOMS: atom_id res chain seq x y z
N MET A 1 6.40 -18.98 -4.81
CA MET A 1 6.82 -17.95 -3.84
C MET A 1 5.73 -16.91 -3.89
N ALA A 2 4.98 -16.74 -2.81
CA ALA A 2 3.96 -15.71 -2.74
C ALA A 2 4.56 -14.37 -2.30
N HIS A 3 3.95 -13.27 -2.74
CA HIS A 3 4.22 -11.94 -2.25
C HIS A 3 3.05 -11.44 -1.39
N LEU A 4 3.37 -10.97 -0.18
CA LEU A 4 2.38 -10.49 0.77
C LEU A 4 2.47 -8.98 0.91
N LEU A 5 1.34 -8.28 0.80
CA LEU A 5 1.22 -6.87 1.12
C LEU A 5 0.61 -6.70 2.51
N HIS A 6 1.43 -6.27 3.47
CA HIS A 6 0.99 -5.90 4.82
C HIS A 6 0.66 -4.40 4.83
N LEU A 7 -0.62 -4.06 5.00
CA LEU A 7 -1.12 -2.69 5.05
C LEU A 7 -1.69 -2.34 6.42
N ASP A 8 -1.23 -1.25 7.03
CA ASP A 8 -1.79 -0.75 8.29
C ASP A 8 -2.35 0.67 8.14
N SER A 9 -3.57 0.88 8.65
CA SER A 9 -4.27 2.18 8.56
C SER A 9 -4.44 2.90 9.90
N SER A 10 -4.23 2.23 11.03
CA SER A 10 -4.34 2.86 12.35
C SER A 10 -3.30 3.98 12.53
N PRO A 11 -3.66 5.23 12.88
CA PRO A 11 -2.66 6.27 13.15
C PRO A 11 -1.87 6.02 14.44
N ARG A 12 -2.44 5.22 15.37
CA ARG A 12 -1.75 4.79 16.59
C ARG A 12 -0.58 3.87 16.24
N GLY A 13 0.55 4.02 16.93
CA GLY A 13 1.74 3.14 16.84
C GLY A 13 1.60 1.85 17.65
N GLU A 14 2.55 1.58 18.56
CA GLU A 14 2.54 0.38 19.43
C GLU A 14 1.25 0.20 20.25
N ARG A 15 0.48 1.27 20.47
CA ARG A 15 -0.82 1.22 21.14
C ARG A 15 -1.96 0.73 20.23
N SER A 16 -1.70 0.43 18.97
CA SER A 16 -2.69 -0.08 18.03
C SER A 16 -2.84 -1.59 18.13
N HIS A 17 -4.05 -2.04 18.42
CA HIS A 17 -4.35 -3.47 18.42
C HIS A 17 -4.34 -4.07 17.02
N SER A 18 -4.86 -3.35 16.00
CA SER A 18 -4.88 -3.86 14.63
C SER A 18 -3.47 -4.05 14.08
N ARG A 19 -2.54 -3.10 14.32
CA ARG A 19 -1.13 -3.24 13.92
C ARG A 19 -0.43 -4.40 14.62
N ARG A 20 -0.70 -4.59 15.92
CA ARG A 20 -0.11 -5.69 16.68
C ARG A 20 -0.53 -7.03 16.09
N MET A 21 -1.82 -7.20 15.79
CA MET A 21 -2.35 -8.44 15.22
C MET A 21 -1.80 -8.72 13.81
N THR A 22 -1.74 -7.71 12.93
CA THR A 22 -1.18 -7.89 11.58
C THR A 22 0.32 -8.19 11.62
N ARG A 23 1.08 -7.52 12.49
CA ARG A 23 2.51 -7.84 12.73
C ARG A 23 2.70 -9.28 13.21
N GLU A 24 1.92 -9.71 14.21
CA GLU A 24 2.00 -11.09 14.73
C GLU A 24 1.68 -12.14 13.67
N PHE A 25 0.70 -11.88 12.80
CA PHE A 25 0.38 -12.74 11.66
C PHE A 25 1.55 -12.83 10.66
N VAL A 26 2.09 -11.68 10.24
CA VAL A 26 3.18 -11.64 9.24
C VAL A 26 4.46 -12.30 9.75
N GLU A 27 4.79 -12.13 11.03
CA GLU A 27 5.95 -12.80 11.64
C GLU A 27 5.79 -14.33 11.65
N GLN A 28 4.60 -14.83 11.99
CA GLN A 28 4.30 -16.27 11.91
C GLN A 28 4.28 -16.78 10.47
N TRP A 29 3.75 -15.99 9.53
CA TRP A 29 3.74 -16.32 8.10
C TRP A 29 5.15 -16.54 7.57
N LYS A 30 6.08 -15.61 7.84
CA LYS A 30 7.48 -15.71 7.41
C LYS A 30 8.19 -16.94 7.98
N GLN A 31 7.86 -17.35 9.21
CA GLN A 31 8.41 -18.56 9.81
C GLN A 31 7.89 -19.83 9.10
N ALA A 32 6.61 -19.87 8.74
CA ALA A 32 6.01 -20.99 8.04
C ALA A 32 6.35 -21.05 6.54
N HIS A 33 6.60 -19.89 5.92
CA HIS A 33 6.87 -19.73 4.49
C HIS A 33 8.15 -18.92 4.28
N PRO A 34 9.33 -19.49 4.58
CA PRO A 34 10.61 -18.75 4.60
C PRO A 34 11.07 -18.24 3.23
N LEU A 35 10.46 -18.72 2.15
CA LEU A 35 10.72 -18.26 0.79
C LEU A 35 9.81 -17.11 0.38
N ASP A 36 8.66 -16.91 1.02
CA ASP A 36 7.74 -15.84 0.65
C ASP A 36 8.28 -14.46 1.00
N THR A 37 7.80 -13.45 0.28
CA THR A 37 8.28 -12.06 0.42
C THR A 37 7.17 -11.16 0.95
N VAL A 38 7.54 -10.05 1.58
CA VAL A 38 6.58 -9.12 2.20
C VAL A 38 6.93 -7.67 1.89
N SER A 39 5.96 -6.93 1.37
CA SER A 39 5.97 -5.46 1.30
C SER A 39 5.11 -4.89 2.43
N TYR A 40 5.51 -3.75 3.00
CA TYR A 40 4.79 -3.08 4.07
C TYR A 40 4.36 -1.66 3.68
N ARG A 41 3.07 -1.35 3.82
CA ARG A 41 2.46 -0.06 3.49
C ARG A 41 1.72 0.50 4.70
N ASP A 42 2.22 1.62 5.22
CA ASP A 42 1.61 2.29 6.37
C ASP A 42 0.87 3.56 5.94
N VAL A 43 -0.44 3.46 5.73
CA VAL A 43 -1.30 4.61 5.35
C VAL A 43 -1.77 5.41 6.56
N GLY A 44 -1.68 4.83 7.77
CA GLY A 44 -2.05 5.53 9.01
C GLY A 44 -1.00 6.55 9.46
N ARG A 45 0.28 6.31 9.15
CA ARG A 45 1.40 7.22 9.45
C ARG A 45 1.95 7.94 8.24
N ASN A 46 1.77 7.39 7.04
CA ASN A 46 2.09 8.07 5.78
C ASN A 46 0.79 8.25 5.00
N PRO A 47 -0.02 9.27 5.34
CA PRO A 47 -1.33 9.45 4.74
C PRO A 47 -1.22 9.66 3.23
N ILE A 48 -2.12 9.02 2.50
CA ILE A 48 -2.28 9.23 1.07
C ILE A 48 -3.07 10.53 0.88
N PRO A 49 -2.62 11.46 0.02
CA PRO A 49 -3.36 12.68 -0.25
C PRO A 49 -4.75 12.37 -0.84
N PRO A 50 -5.77 13.19 -0.56
CA PRO A 50 -7.05 13.07 -1.25
C PRO A 50 -6.88 13.20 -2.76
N VAL A 51 -7.78 12.56 -3.52
CA VAL A 51 -7.84 12.74 -4.97
C VAL A 51 -8.19 14.20 -5.30
N ASP A 52 -7.43 14.79 -6.22
CA ASP A 52 -7.59 16.17 -6.67
C ASP A 52 -7.72 16.27 -8.21
N GLU A 53 -7.91 17.49 -8.72
CA GLU A 53 -8.10 17.74 -10.15
C GLU A 53 -6.88 17.34 -11.01
N PRO A 54 -5.63 17.68 -10.65
CA PRO A 54 -4.45 17.18 -11.37
C PRO A 54 -4.37 15.65 -11.44
N TRP A 55 -4.67 14.96 -10.33
CA TRP A 55 -4.70 13.50 -10.31
C TRP A 55 -5.75 12.96 -11.29
N ILE A 56 -6.96 13.54 -11.30
CA ILE A 56 -8.03 13.14 -12.22
C ILE A 56 -7.59 13.36 -13.68
N ALA A 57 -7.06 14.55 -14.00
CA ALA A 57 -6.56 14.83 -15.34
C ALA A 57 -5.51 13.81 -15.79
N ALA A 58 -4.59 13.42 -14.90
CA ALA A 58 -3.57 12.43 -15.19
C ALA A 58 -4.12 11.01 -15.35
N ALA A 59 -5.08 10.60 -14.50
CA ALA A 59 -5.72 9.30 -14.54
C ALA A 59 -6.48 9.05 -15.86
N TYR A 60 -7.12 10.09 -16.41
CA TYR A 60 -7.87 10.02 -17.67
C TYR A 60 -7.05 10.36 -18.93
N THR A 61 -5.81 10.83 -18.76
CA THR A 61 -4.88 11.04 -19.89
C THR A 61 -4.12 9.75 -20.18
N PRO A 62 -4.11 9.23 -21.43
CA PRO A 62 -3.33 8.05 -21.79
C PRO A 62 -1.85 8.22 -21.39
N PRO A 63 -1.16 7.20 -20.85
CA PRO A 63 0.21 7.34 -20.36
C PRO A 63 1.18 7.98 -21.35
N ALA A 64 1.05 7.66 -22.64
CA ALA A 64 1.87 8.23 -23.72
C ALA A 64 1.64 9.74 -23.99
N GLN A 65 0.58 10.32 -23.44
CA GLN A 65 0.20 11.74 -23.63
C GLN A 65 0.33 12.56 -22.33
N ARG A 66 0.76 11.96 -21.22
CA ARG A 66 0.94 12.66 -19.95
C ARG A 66 2.15 13.60 -20.03
N SER A 67 1.95 14.87 -19.70
CA SER A 67 3.04 15.81 -19.45
C SER A 67 3.82 15.41 -18.19
N PRO A 68 5.03 15.96 -17.95
CA PRO A 68 5.77 15.72 -16.71
C PRO A 68 4.97 16.02 -15.44
N GLU A 69 4.14 17.06 -15.46
CA GLU A 69 3.27 17.42 -14.34
C GLU A 69 2.18 16.36 -14.10
N LEU A 70 1.59 15.81 -15.17
CA LEU A 70 0.60 14.73 -15.06
C LEU A 70 1.25 13.41 -14.61
N GLN A 71 2.49 13.14 -15.03
CA GLN A 71 3.24 11.98 -14.54
C GLN A 71 3.50 12.08 -13.04
N GLU A 72 3.90 13.26 -12.53
CA GLU A 72 4.09 13.43 -11.09
C GLU A 72 2.77 13.34 -10.32
N ALA A 73 1.69 13.94 -10.84
CA ALA A 73 0.38 13.93 -10.19
C ALA A 73 -0.16 12.50 -9.97
N ILE A 74 0.13 11.56 -10.87
CA ILE A 74 -0.33 10.16 -10.77
C ILE A 74 0.70 9.21 -10.16
N ARG A 75 1.95 9.66 -9.96
CA ARG A 75 3.10 8.81 -9.58
C ARG A 75 2.83 7.96 -8.33
N LEU A 76 2.24 8.55 -7.29
CA LEU A 76 1.90 7.81 -6.08
C LEU A 76 0.82 6.76 -6.34
N SER A 77 -0.16 7.06 -7.19
CA SER A 77 -1.21 6.10 -7.56
C SER A 77 -0.62 4.90 -8.29
N ASP A 78 0.23 5.15 -9.29
CA ASP A 78 0.91 4.10 -10.05
C ASP A 78 1.74 3.22 -9.10
N GLN A 79 2.50 3.82 -8.18
CA GLN A 79 3.25 3.08 -7.15
C GLN A 79 2.33 2.19 -6.27
N LEU A 80 1.20 2.72 -5.79
CA LEU A 80 0.29 1.97 -4.91
C LEU A 80 -0.42 0.84 -5.67
N ILE A 81 -0.75 1.06 -6.94
CA ILE A 81 -1.32 0.05 -7.82
C ILE A 81 -0.30 -1.05 -8.08
N ASP A 82 0.95 -0.71 -8.39
CA ASP A 82 2.03 -1.68 -8.60
C ASP A 82 2.26 -2.54 -7.34
N GLU A 83 2.29 -1.92 -6.16
CA GLU A 83 2.38 -2.64 -4.87
C GLU A 83 1.20 -3.60 -4.66
N PHE A 84 -0.01 -3.17 -5.02
CA PHE A 84 -1.22 -3.99 -4.88
C PHE A 84 -1.23 -5.17 -5.86
N LEU A 85 -0.88 -4.93 -7.13
CA LEU A 85 -0.87 -5.95 -8.18
C LEU A 85 0.29 -6.94 -8.05
N ALA A 86 1.39 -6.55 -7.41
CA ALA A 86 2.51 -7.44 -7.14
C ALA A 86 2.23 -8.48 -6.04
N ALA A 87 1.17 -8.28 -5.24
CA ALA A 87 0.86 -9.13 -4.09
C ALA A 87 -0.16 -10.24 -4.43
N ASP A 88 0.09 -11.43 -3.90
CA ASP A 88 -0.84 -12.57 -3.94
C ASP A 88 -1.74 -12.61 -2.70
N ILE A 89 -1.25 -12.04 -1.58
CA ILE A 89 -1.88 -12.09 -0.26
C ILE A 89 -1.89 -10.69 0.35
N TYR A 90 -3.02 -10.30 0.93
CA TYR A 90 -3.19 -9.00 1.57
C TYR A 90 -3.50 -9.17 3.06
N VAL A 91 -2.71 -8.52 3.91
CA VAL A 91 -2.92 -8.48 5.36
C VAL A 91 -3.19 -7.04 5.76
N MET A 92 -4.43 -6.73 6.18
CA MET A 92 -4.87 -5.36 6.40
C MET A 92 -5.27 -5.09 7.85
N GLY A 93 -4.58 -4.16 8.50
CA GLY A 93 -4.85 -3.70 9.86
C GLY A 93 -5.76 -2.47 9.85
N ILE A 94 -7.08 -2.68 9.95
CA ILE A 94 -8.10 -1.63 9.82
C ILE A 94 -8.91 -1.50 11.12
N PRO A 95 -8.71 -0.44 11.93
CA PRO A 95 -9.54 -0.19 13.11
C PRO A 95 -10.91 0.38 12.73
N MET A 96 -11.91 0.25 13.62
CA MET A 96 -13.18 0.98 13.60
C MET A 96 -13.18 2.10 14.64
#